data_AF-A0A533REZ4-F1
#
_entry.id   AF-A0A533REZ4-F1
#
_cell.length_a   1.000
_cell.length_b   1.000
_cell.length_c   1.000
_cell.angle_alpha   90.00
_cell.angle_beta   90.00
_cell.angle_gamma   90.00
#
_symmetry.space_group_name_H-M   'P 1'
#
loop_
_entity.id
_entity.type
_entity.pdbx_description
1 polymer ?
#
loop_
_entity_poly.entity_id
_entity_poly.type
_entity_poly.pdbx_seq_one_letter_code
_entity_poly.pdbx_strand_id
1 'polypeptide(L)'
;MKGKPSAETFTTLLGQPERWGSLDNKTLDQLVHGVACMYGASNDDRLVDIITELYAIYREKIPSEQRLFNYEACRERVEQGEISPLGLLPFLLCDYDRQIVSSAALDFAVLQPGEEDPMSGVNLLLEWATSEIAGNPGAIFGGLVVCGDRRVTELLKAHRESLSVAEVEEAIHCHSGMLVAGSIEFYLDWLGELDSERDASLYGAVAAGLANQVLGARDMVVRDIERSFPVGAGEPVEVKKKWPLKDYAKIIAPRLNAITARETGEPIMPHVLKVWGLI
;
A
#
# COMPACT_ATOMS: atom_id res chain seq x y z
N MET A 1 13.09 -9.16 30.94
CA MET A 1 14.14 -9.35 29.91
C MET A 1 14.57 -10.81 29.86
N LYS A 2 14.16 -11.57 28.84
CA LYS A 2 14.63 -12.93 28.48
C LYS A 2 14.27 -13.16 27.01
N GLY A 3 15.12 -13.51 26.07
CA GLY A 3 16.54 -13.31 25.83
C GLY A 3 16.65 -13.29 24.31
N LYS A 4 17.44 -12.38 23.71
CA LYS A 4 17.67 -12.43 22.25
C LYS A 4 18.32 -13.79 21.93
N PRO A 5 17.89 -14.52 20.90
CA PRO A 5 18.64 -15.68 20.41
C PRO A 5 20.09 -15.26 20.16
N SER A 6 21.07 -16.09 20.54
CA SER A 6 22.48 -15.81 20.20
C SER A 6 22.63 -15.81 18.67
N ALA A 7 23.55 -15.02 18.13
CA ALA A 7 23.81 -14.99 16.68
C ALA A 7 24.14 -16.39 16.11
N GLU A 8 24.81 -17.23 16.90
CA GLU A 8 25.08 -18.65 16.58
C GLU A 8 23.80 -19.49 16.45
N THR A 9 22.75 -19.19 17.22
CA THR A 9 21.45 -19.87 17.09
C THR A 9 20.73 -19.45 15.81
N PHE A 10 20.86 -18.19 15.41
CA PHE A 10 20.17 -17.64 14.24
C PHE A 10 20.70 -18.22 12.92
N THR A 11 22.02 -18.16 12.69
CA THR A 11 22.64 -18.73 11.48
C THR A 11 22.44 -20.25 11.39
N THR A 12 22.46 -20.94 12.53
CA THR A 12 22.17 -22.39 12.58
C THR A 12 20.74 -22.69 12.13
N LEU A 13 19.76 -21.90 12.57
CA LEU A 13 18.35 -22.10 12.18
C LEU A 13 18.10 -21.75 10.72
N LEU A 14 18.73 -20.70 10.18
CA LEU A 14 18.64 -20.39 8.76
C LEU A 14 19.22 -21.50 7.86
N GLY A 15 20.26 -22.19 8.32
CA GLY A 15 20.85 -23.30 7.58
C GLY A 15 20.07 -24.63 7.66
N GLN A 16 18.88 -24.63 8.27
CA GLN A 16 18.08 -25.84 8.55
C GLN A 16 16.61 -25.67 8.13
N PRO A 17 16.33 -25.51 6.81
CA PRO A 17 14.98 -25.28 6.29
C PRO A 17 13.97 -26.36 6.68
N GLU A 18 14.42 -27.61 6.82
CA GLU A 18 13.61 -28.74 7.25
C GLU A 18 13.02 -28.58 8.66
N ARG A 19 13.58 -27.67 9.47
CA ARG A 19 13.13 -27.42 10.85
C ARG A 19 12.12 -26.28 10.96
N TRP A 20 12.02 -25.39 9.97
CA TRP A 20 11.22 -24.17 10.07
C TRP A 20 9.74 -24.44 10.40
N GLY A 21 9.15 -25.46 9.77
CA GLY A 21 7.77 -25.86 10.05
C GLY A 21 7.52 -26.31 11.50
N SER A 22 8.55 -26.77 12.19
CA SER A 22 8.48 -27.24 13.59
C SER A 22 8.78 -26.16 14.64
N LEU A 23 9.24 -24.97 14.22
CA LEU A 23 9.55 -23.89 15.14
C LEU A 23 8.29 -23.41 15.86
N ASP A 24 8.45 -23.02 17.14
CA ASP A 24 7.40 -22.29 17.82
C ASP A 24 7.19 -20.91 17.19
N ASN A 25 6.00 -20.33 17.39
CA ASN A 25 5.60 -19.10 16.74
C ASN A 25 6.54 -17.92 17.04
N LYS A 26 7.08 -17.84 18.26
CA LYS A 26 7.97 -16.75 18.66
C LYS A 26 9.33 -16.87 17.99
N THR A 27 9.89 -18.08 17.93
CA THR A 27 11.16 -18.33 17.25
C THR A 27 11.05 -18.08 15.76
N LEU A 28 9.95 -18.50 15.12
CA LEU A 28 9.69 -18.25 13.71
C LEU A 28 9.56 -16.75 13.40
N ASP A 29 8.82 -16.01 14.23
CA ASP A 29 8.66 -14.56 14.11
C ASP A 29 10.01 -13.81 14.20
N GLN A 30 10.84 -14.20 15.18
CA GLN A 30 12.20 -13.65 15.32
C GLN A 30 13.12 -14.02 14.14
N LEU A 31 12.94 -15.21 13.57
CA LEU A 31 13.73 -15.67 12.43
C LEU A 31 13.41 -14.83 11.17
N VAL A 32 12.13 -14.61 10.88
CA VAL A 32 11.67 -13.76 9.77
C VAL A 32 12.15 -12.32 9.93
N HIS A 33 11.97 -11.75 11.12
CA HIS A 33 12.46 -10.40 11.42
C HIS A 33 13.96 -10.27 11.15
N GLY A 34 14.74 -11.23 11.64
CA GLY A 34 16.19 -11.21 11.50
C GLY A 34 16.66 -11.36 10.05
N VAL A 35 16.00 -12.21 9.23
CA VAL A 35 16.40 -12.40 7.83
C VAL A 35 16.00 -11.20 6.97
N ALA A 36 14.83 -10.60 7.24
CA ALA A 36 14.41 -9.36 6.60
C ALA A 36 15.42 -8.23 6.87
N CYS A 37 15.83 -8.07 8.13
CA CYS A 37 16.84 -7.08 8.50
C CYS A 37 18.22 -7.40 7.92
N MET A 38 18.60 -8.69 7.84
CA MET A 38 19.87 -9.09 7.23
C MET A 38 19.89 -8.73 5.75
N TYR A 39 18.81 -9.01 5.03
CA TYR A 39 18.68 -8.65 3.62
C TYR A 39 18.69 -7.13 3.43
N GLY A 40 17.98 -6.37 4.27
CA GLY A 40 18.06 -4.91 4.28
C GLY A 40 19.48 -4.36 4.55
N ALA A 41 20.30 -5.07 5.32
CA ALA A 41 21.67 -4.66 5.63
C ALA A 41 22.69 -5.04 4.54
N SER A 42 22.49 -6.16 3.85
CA SER A 42 23.49 -6.74 2.94
C SER A 42 23.14 -6.67 1.46
N ASN A 43 21.85 -6.53 1.12
CA ASN A 43 21.33 -6.72 -0.24
C ASN A 43 21.89 -8.00 -0.90
N ASP A 44 21.86 -9.11 -0.16
CA ASP A 44 22.44 -10.38 -0.61
C ASP A 44 21.38 -11.24 -1.27
N ASP A 45 21.45 -11.36 -2.60
CA ASP A 45 20.49 -12.14 -3.40
C ASP A 45 20.37 -13.60 -2.95
N ARG A 46 21.38 -14.16 -2.29
CA ARG A 46 21.32 -15.52 -1.74
C ARG A 46 20.26 -15.67 -0.63
N LEU A 47 19.79 -14.57 -0.06
CA LEU A 47 18.73 -14.56 0.95
C LEU A 47 17.33 -14.59 0.32
N VAL A 48 17.18 -14.33 -0.98
CA VAL A 48 15.86 -14.22 -1.63
C VAL A 48 15.07 -15.52 -1.54
N ASP A 49 15.69 -16.64 -1.92
CA ASP A 49 15.05 -17.97 -1.85
C ASP A 49 14.74 -18.35 -0.40
N ILE A 50 15.67 -18.09 0.52
CA ILE A 50 15.52 -18.35 1.96
C ILE A 50 14.33 -17.56 2.53
N ILE A 51 14.25 -16.27 2.19
CA ILE A 51 13.14 -15.39 2.60
C ILE A 51 11.83 -15.93 2.06
N THR A 52 11.77 -16.26 0.77
CA THR A 52 10.53 -16.68 0.12
C THR A 52 9.97 -17.95 0.76
N GLU A 53 10.82 -18.96 0.96
CA GLU A 53 10.42 -20.23 1.60
C GLU A 53 10.04 -20.03 3.08
N LEU A 54 10.86 -19.30 3.84
CA LEU A 54 10.60 -19.06 5.26
C LEU A 54 9.31 -18.24 5.46
N TYR A 55 9.09 -17.23 4.63
CA TYR A 55 7.93 -16.35 4.73
C TYR A 55 6.62 -17.08 4.39
N ALA A 56 6.65 -18.05 3.47
CA ALA A 56 5.49 -18.89 3.19
C ALA A 56 5.02 -19.64 4.45
N ILE A 57 5.95 -20.26 5.19
CA ILE A 57 5.66 -20.94 6.46
C ILE A 57 5.18 -19.95 7.53
N TYR A 58 5.84 -18.79 7.60
CA TYR A 58 5.49 -17.72 8.52
C TYR A 58 4.05 -17.23 8.33
N ARG A 59 3.65 -16.96 7.08
CA ARG A 59 2.30 -16.51 6.73
C ARG A 59 1.22 -17.52 7.10
N GLU A 60 1.51 -18.82 6.96
CA GLU A 60 0.58 -19.89 7.32
C GLU A 60 0.38 -20.04 8.84
N LYS A 61 1.44 -19.85 9.62
CA LYS A 61 1.42 -20.11 11.07
C LYS A 61 1.14 -18.89 11.94
N ILE A 62 1.57 -17.71 11.49
CA ILE A 62 1.56 -16.49 12.28
C ILE A 62 0.41 -15.60 11.83
N PRO A 63 -0.53 -15.21 12.71
CA PRO A 63 -1.65 -14.32 12.36
C PRO A 63 -1.18 -12.95 11.84
N SER A 64 -1.97 -12.33 10.96
CA SER A 64 -1.60 -11.06 10.32
C SER A 64 -1.31 -9.93 11.31
N GLU A 65 -2.01 -9.85 12.44
CA GLU A 65 -1.72 -8.88 13.50
C GLU A 65 -0.27 -8.97 14.01
N GLN A 66 0.23 -10.19 14.24
CA GLN A 66 1.62 -10.40 14.66
C GLN A 66 2.60 -10.12 13.53
N ARG A 67 2.24 -10.42 12.28
CA ARG A 67 3.06 -10.09 11.10
C ARG A 67 3.17 -8.58 10.88
N LEU A 68 2.10 -7.84 11.15
CA LEU A 68 2.09 -6.39 11.13
C LEU A 68 3.06 -5.81 12.17
N PHE A 69 3.06 -6.32 13.41
CA PHE A 69 4.05 -5.91 14.42
C PHE A 69 5.50 -6.18 13.98
N ASN A 70 5.74 -7.29 13.27
CA ASN A 70 7.07 -7.62 12.75
C ASN A 70 7.50 -6.67 11.63
N TYR A 71 6.59 -6.36 10.71
CA TYR A 71 6.79 -5.34 9.67
C TYR A 71 7.09 -3.97 10.30
N GLU A 72 6.31 -3.54 11.29
CA GLU A 72 6.51 -2.25 11.98
C GLU A 72 7.90 -2.18 12.62
N ALA A 73 8.33 -3.27 13.28
CA ALA A 73 9.68 -3.36 13.84
C ALA A 73 10.78 -3.31 12.76
N CYS A 74 10.53 -3.84 11.56
CA CYS A 74 11.47 -3.72 10.44
C CYS A 74 11.51 -2.29 9.89
N ARG A 75 10.33 -1.67 9.70
CA ARG A 75 10.18 -0.28 9.25
C ARG A 75 10.93 0.70 10.16
N GLU A 76 10.78 0.58 11.48
CA GLU A 76 11.49 1.45 12.43
C GLU A 76 13.01 1.44 12.21
N ARG A 77 13.59 0.28 11.86
CA ARG A 77 15.02 0.16 11.58
C ARG A 77 15.41 0.79 10.24
N VAL A 78 14.54 0.73 9.24
CA VAL A 78 14.71 1.46 7.98
C VAL A 78 14.67 2.97 8.21
N GLU A 79 13.68 3.46 8.96
CA GLU A 79 13.52 4.88 9.30
C GLU A 79 14.72 5.42 10.11
N GLN A 80 15.32 4.58 10.96
CA GLN A 80 16.54 4.90 11.71
C GLN A 80 17.82 4.81 10.87
N GLY A 81 17.73 4.37 9.60
CA GLY A 81 18.88 4.18 8.72
C GLY A 81 19.80 3.03 9.12
N GLU A 82 19.32 2.09 9.95
CA GLU A 82 20.10 0.91 10.35
C GLU A 82 20.19 -0.14 9.23
N ILE A 83 19.16 -0.20 8.38
CA ILE A 83 19.04 -1.10 7.23
C ILE A 83 18.40 -0.34 6.05
N SER A 84 18.61 -0.83 4.83
CA SER A 84 17.96 -0.27 3.65
C SER A 84 16.47 -0.65 3.56
N PRO A 85 15.66 0.08 2.75
CA PRO A 85 14.26 -0.25 2.50
C PRO A 85 14.03 -1.64 1.90
N LEU A 86 15.08 -2.30 1.39
CA LEU A 86 15.00 -3.69 0.92
C LEU A 86 14.58 -4.66 2.03
N GLY A 87 14.80 -4.31 3.31
CA GLY A 87 14.29 -5.09 4.44
C GLY A 87 12.75 -5.15 4.51
N LEU A 88 12.04 -4.30 3.77
CA LEU A 88 10.58 -4.32 3.66
C LEU A 88 10.06 -5.29 2.58
N LEU A 89 10.92 -5.73 1.65
CA LEU A 89 10.52 -6.59 0.53
C LEU A 89 9.84 -7.90 0.94
N PRO A 90 10.23 -8.60 2.02
CA PRO A 90 9.50 -9.79 2.47
C PRO A 90 8.02 -9.53 2.74
N PHE A 91 7.71 -8.41 3.39
CA PHE A 91 6.34 -8.03 3.72
C PHE A 91 5.57 -7.52 2.51
N LEU A 92 6.26 -6.83 1.61
CA LEU A 92 5.70 -6.26 0.39
C LEU A 92 5.37 -7.34 -0.66
N LEU A 93 6.29 -8.29 -0.88
CA LEU A 93 6.22 -9.24 -1.99
C LEU A 93 5.68 -10.61 -1.57
N CYS A 94 5.89 -11.03 -0.32
CA CYS A 94 5.52 -12.38 0.14
C CYS A 94 4.27 -12.43 1.01
N ASP A 95 3.78 -11.31 1.56
CA ASP A 95 2.52 -11.30 2.32
C ASP A 95 1.29 -11.18 1.40
N TYR A 96 0.15 -11.63 1.91
CA TYR A 96 -1.15 -11.50 1.25
C TYR A 96 -2.10 -10.57 2.01
N ASP A 97 -1.77 -10.21 3.26
CA ASP A 97 -2.58 -9.30 4.04
C ASP A 97 -2.50 -7.87 3.51
N ARG A 98 -3.66 -7.33 3.14
CA ARG A 98 -3.82 -5.99 2.59
C ARG A 98 -3.12 -4.90 3.40
N GLN A 99 -3.28 -4.93 4.72
CA GLN A 99 -2.79 -3.86 5.58
C GLN A 99 -1.26 -3.88 5.61
N ILE A 100 -0.66 -5.08 5.67
CA ILE A 100 0.79 -5.25 5.66
C ILE A 100 1.36 -4.80 4.31
N VAL A 101 0.82 -5.33 3.20
CA VAL A 101 1.36 -5.07 1.86
C VAL A 101 1.20 -3.61 1.47
N SER A 102 0.02 -3.01 1.68
CA SER A 102 -0.21 -1.59 1.33
C SER A 102 0.62 -0.62 2.18
N SER A 103 0.86 -0.94 3.45
CA SER A 103 1.72 -0.12 4.33
C SER A 103 3.18 -0.25 3.92
N ALA A 104 3.66 -1.48 3.67
CA ALA A 104 5.01 -1.72 3.17
C ALA A 104 5.25 -1.06 1.79
N ALA A 105 4.25 -1.05 0.91
CA ALA A 105 4.32 -0.39 -0.39
C ALA A 105 4.46 1.13 -0.24
N LEU A 106 3.64 1.74 0.60
CA LEU A 106 3.74 3.19 0.87
C LEU A 106 5.11 3.55 1.44
N ASP A 107 5.58 2.81 2.44
CA ASP A 107 6.88 3.07 3.07
C ASP A 107 8.03 2.87 2.10
N PHE A 108 8.01 1.77 1.33
CA PHE A 108 9.02 1.54 0.31
C PHE A 108 9.04 2.68 -0.72
N ALA A 109 7.87 3.12 -1.19
CA ALA A 109 7.76 4.21 -2.15
C ALA A 109 8.45 5.49 -1.67
N VAL A 110 8.33 5.82 -0.38
CA VAL A 110 8.83 7.07 0.19
C VAL A 110 10.22 6.94 0.82
N LEU A 111 10.68 5.74 1.19
CA LEU A 111 11.98 5.51 1.81
C LEU A 111 13.05 5.06 0.82
N GLN A 112 12.68 4.44 -0.31
CA GLN A 112 13.62 3.96 -1.31
C GLN A 112 14.43 5.12 -1.90
N PRO A 113 15.77 5.11 -1.76
CA PRO A 113 16.60 6.14 -2.37
C PRO A 113 16.56 6.04 -3.88
N GLY A 114 16.49 7.20 -4.54
CA GLY A 114 16.67 7.34 -5.98
C GLY A 114 17.83 8.30 -6.27
N GLU A 115 18.80 7.89 -7.08
CA GLU A 115 19.96 8.72 -7.41
C GLU A 115 19.59 9.82 -8.42
N GLU A 116 18.98 9.44 -9.55
CA GLU A 116 18.58 10.36 -10.62
C GLU A 116 17.07 10.69 -10.60
N ASP A 117 16.25 9.71 -10.23
CA ASP A 117 14.81 9.87 -10.09
C ASP A 117 14.38 9.66 -8.63
N PRO A 118 13.98 10.73 -7.93
CA PRO A 118 13.43 10.64 -6.57
C PRO A 118 12.26 9.65 -6.42
N MET A 119 11.48 9.40 -7.49
CA MET A 119 10.34 8.49 -7.48
C MET A 119 10.69 7.06 -7.93
N SER A 120 11.98 6.69 -7.95
CA SER A 120 12.45 5.34 -8.32
C SER A 120 11.72 4.23 -7.55
N GLY A 121 11.44 4.42 -6.25
CA GLY A 121 10.67 3.47 -5.44
C GLY A 121 9.24 3.27 -5.94
N VAL A 122 8.57 4.35 -6.36
CA VAL A 122 7.22 4.31 -6.94
C VAL A 122 7.22 3.55 -8.26
N ASN A 123 8.21 3.82 -9.12
CA ASN A 123 8.32 3.15 -10.42
C ASN A 123 8.57 1.65 -10.27
N LEU A 124 9.45 1.23 -9.35
CA LEU A 124 9.66 -0.18 -9.03
C LEU A 124 8.39 -0.87 -8.54
N LEU A 125 7.62 -0.21 -7.67
CA LEU A 125 6.35 -0.75 -7.17
C LEU A 125 5.31 -0.90 -8.28
N LEU A 126 5.26 0.02 -9.23
CA LEU A 126 4.39 -0.07 -10.41
C LEU A 126 4.78 -1.25 -11.30
N GLU A 127 6.08 -1.45 -11.55
CA GLU A 127 6.57 -2.63 -12.26
C GLU A 127 6.17 -3.91 -11.54
N TRP A 128 6.37 -4.00 -10.22
CA TRP A 128 6.03 -5.19 -9.45
C TRP A 128 4.53 -5.46 -9.37
N ALA A 129 3.71 -4.42 -9.21
CA ALA A 129 2.25 -4.53 -9.18
C ALA A 129 1.65 -5.03 -10.50
N THR A 130 2.40 -4.93 -11.61
CA THR A 130 1.98 -5.44 -12.93
C THR A 130 2.71 -6.74 -13.32
N SER A 131 3.54 -7.28 -12.42
CA SER A 131 4.27 -8.53 -12.59
C SER A 131 3.69 -9.65 -11.72
N GLU A 132 4.02 -10.90 -12.03
CA GLU A 132 3.62 -12.06 -11.22
C GLU A 132 4.46 -12.27 -9.94
N ILE A 133 5.26 -11.27 -9.54
CA ILE A 133 6.18 -11.37 -8.40
C ILE A 133 5.48 -11.08 -7.06
N ALA A 134 4.51 -10.16 -7.05
CA ALA A 134 3.86 -9.73 -5.83
C ALA A 134 2.75 -10.69 -5.40
N GLY A 135 2.72 -11.03 -4.12
CA GLY A 135 1.65 -11.83 -3.53
C GLY A 135 0.28 -11.14 -3.51
N ASN A 136 0.25 -9.81 -3.46
CA ASN A 136 -0.98 -9.02 -3.46
C ASN A 136 -0.75 -7.68 -4.22
N PRO A 137 -0.75 -7.71 -5.57
CA PRO A 137 -0.53 -6.52 -6.41
C PRO A 137 -1.59 -5.43 -6.21
N GLY A 138 -2.84 -5.81 -5.94
CA GLY A 138 -3.91 -4.86 -5.62
C GLY A 138 -3.62 -4.03 -4.36
N ALA A 139 -3.06 -4.64 -3.32
CA ALA A 139 -2.64 -3.91 -2.11
C ALA A 139 -1.42 -3.01 -2.35
N ILE A 140 -0.49 -3.41 -3.23
CA ILE A 140 0.63 -2.53 -3.64
C ILE A 140 0.06 -1.28 -4.32
N PHE A 141 -0.81 -1.46 -5.30
CA PHE A 141 -1.46 -0.35 -6.00
C PHE A 141 -2.27 0.52 -5.03
N GLY A 142 -3.02 -0.10 -4.11
CA GLY A 142 -3.75 0.59 -3.05
C GLY A 142 -2.84 1.43 -2.13
N GLY A 143 -1.67 0.91 -1.74
CA GLY A 143 -0.66 1.67 -0.98
C GLY A 143 -0.19 2.92 -1.73
N LEU A 144 0.04 2.81 -3.03
CA LEU A 144 0.39 3.96 -3.89
C LEU A 144 -0.76 4.95 -4.06
N VAL A 145 -2.03 4.51 -4.14
CA VAL A 145 -3.18 5.43 -4.14
C VAL A 145 -3.28 6.18 -2.82
N VAL A 146 -3.09 5.47 -1.70
CA VAL A 146 -3.16 6.02 -0.33
C VAL A 146 -1.99 6.96 -0.02
N CYS A 147 -0.87 6.87 -0.75
CA CYS A 147 0.20 7.85 -0.73
C CYS A 147 -0.35 9.28 -0.91
N GLY A 148 -1.30 9.43 -1.83
CA GLY A 148 -2.11 10.64 -2.02
C GLY A 148 -1.37 11.85 -2.62
N ASP A 149 -0.08 11.69 -2.94
CA ASP A 149 0.69 12.67 -3.71
C ASP A 149 0.24 12.66 -5.17
N ARG A 150 -0.08 13.84 -5.72
CA ARG A 150 -0.57 13.96 -7.10
C ARG A 150 0.41 13.41 -8.13
N ARG A 151 1.73 13.57 -7.91
CA ARG A 151 2.76 13.06 -8.82
C ARG A 151 2.71 11.54 -8.91
N VAL A 152 2.47 10.87 -7.78
CA VAL A 152 2.29 9.41 -7.73
C VAL A 152 0.99 9.01 -8.42
N THR A 153 -0.13 9.68 -8.09
CA THR A 153 -1.42 9.32 -8.69
C THR A 153 -1.48 9.56 -10.21
N GLU A 154 -0.72 10.52 -10.75
CA GLU A 154 -0.58 10.69 -12.20
C GLU A 154 0.11 9.49 -12.85
N LEU A 155 1.15 8.92 -12.22
CA LEU A 155 1.82 7.70 -12.71
C LEU A 155 0.89 6.48 -12.67
N LEU A 156 0.06 6.38 -11.64
CA LEU A 156 -0.92 5.29 -11.49
C LEU A 156 -1.95 5.24 -12.64
N LYS A 157 -2.29 6.38 -13.25
CA LYS A 157 -3.29 6.44 -14.34
C LYS A 157 -2.92 5.56 -15.53
N ALA A 158 -1.63 5.47 -15.85
CA ALA A 158 -1.15 4.64 -16.96
C ALA A 158 -1.22 3.12 -16.66
N HIS A 159 -1.32 2.75 -15.37
CA HIS A 159 -1.25 1.37 -14.92
C HIS A 159 -2.60 0.80 -14.45
N ARG A 160 -3.62 1.64 -14.28
CA ARG A 160 -4.93 1.19 -13.79
C ARG A 160 -5.64 0.18 -14.72
N GLU A 161 -5.32 0.19 -16.02
CA GLU A 161 -5.92 -0.72 -17.01
C GLU A 161 -5.35 -2.14 -16.95
N SER A 162 -4.17 -2.34 -16.34
CA SER A 162 -3.59 -3.68 -16.18
C SER A 162 -4.11 -4.41 -14.94
N LEU A 163 -4.90 -3.75 -14.09
CA LEU A 163 -5.50 -4.35 -12.91
C LEU A 163 -6.77 -5.13 -13.26
N SER A 164 -6.84 -6.35 -12.74
CA SER A 164 -8.08 -7.12 -12.67
C SER A 164 -9.07 -6.48 -11.68
N VAL A 165 -10.35 -6.81 -11.83
CA VAL A 165 -11.40 -6.34 -10.91
C VAL A 165 -11.10 -6.72 -9.45
N ALA A 166 -10.57 -7.92 -9.21
CA ALA A 166 -10.20 -8.37 -7.87
C ALA A 166 -9.08 -7.53 -7.24
N GLU A 167 -8.09 -7.13 -8.05
CA GLU A 167 -7.00 -6.25 -7.58
C GLU A 167 -7.50 -4.83 -7.32
N VAL A 168 -8.46 -4.34 -8.11
CA VAL A 168 -9.12 -3.06 -7.84
C VAL A 168 -9.94 -3.13 -6.56
N GLU A 169 -10.71 -4.20 -6.36
CA GLU A 169 -11.44 -4.44 -5.11
C GLU A 169 -10.49 -4.45 -3.91
N GLU A 170 -9.31 -5.04 -4.06
CA GLU A 170 -8.29 -5.04 -3.02
C GLU A 170 -7.73 -3.64 -2.75
N ALA A 171 -7.42 -2.88 -3.81
CA ALA A 171 -6.90 -1.52 -3.72
C ALA A 171 -7.87 -0.53 -3.05
N ILE A 172 -9.17 -0.59 -3.37
CA ILE A 172 -10.18 0.38 -2.87
C ILE A 172 -10.47 0.25 -1.37
N HIS A 173 -10.03 -0.83 -0.74
CA HIS A 173 -10.15 -1.02 0.71
C HIS A 173 -8.87 -0.61 1.46
N CYS A 174 -7.82 -0.22 0.75
CA CYS A 174 -6.65 0.40 1.38
C CYS A 174 -7.02 1.82 1.81
N HIS A 175 -6.72 2.21 3.06
CA HIS A 175 -7.03 3.55 3.56
C HIS A 175 -5.99 4.05 4.56
N SER A 176 -5.61 5.32 4.47
CA SER A 176 -4.80 6.00 5.51
C SER A 176 -5.65 6.55 6.66
N GLY A 177 -6.97 6.61 6.46
CA GLY A 177 -7.88 7.38 7.32
C GLY A 177 -7.76 8.89 7.14
N MET A 178 -6.98 9.37 6.17
CA MET A 178 -6.93 10.77 5.77
C MET A 178 -7.65 10.97 4.44
N LEU A 179 -8.41 12.07 4.33
CA LEU A 179 -8.93 12.52 3.04
C LEU A 179 -7.85 13.29 2.30
N VAL A 180 -7.34 12.71 1.20
CA VAL A 180 -6.29 13.32 0.39
C VAL A 180 -6.80 13.61 -1.01
N ALA A 181 -6.60 14.85 -1.46
CA ALA A 181 -7.11 15.34 -2.74
C ALA A 181 -6.56 14.51 -3.92
N GLY A 182 -5.28 14.12 -3.92
CA GLY A 182 -4.70 13.30 -4.98
C GLY A 182 -5.44 11.96 -5.17
N SER A 183 -5.70 11.23 -4.07
CA SER A 183 -6.45 9.96 -4.12
C SER A 183 -7.90 10.17 -4.58
N ILE A 184 -8.56 11.23 -4.13
CA ILE A 184 -9.94 11.56 -4.53
C ILE A 184 -10.01 11.88 -6.03
N GLU A 185 -9.11 12.75 -6.52
CA GLU A 185 -9.07 13.10 -7.95
C GLU A 185 -8.73 11.88 -8.81
N PHE A 186 -7.85 10.99 -8.34
CA PHE A 186 -7.54 9.73 -9.04
C PHE A 186 -8.80 8.89 -9.29
N TYR A 187 -9.61 8.65 -8.25
CA TYR A 187 -10.86 7.91 -8.42
C TYR A 187 -11.89 8.65 -9.28
N LEU A 188 -11.96 9.98 -9.18
CA LEU A 188 -12.85 10.79 -10.03
C LEU A 188 -12.45 10.77 -11.50
N ASP A 189 -11.14 10.79 -11.79
CA ASP A 189 -10.61 10.70 -13.16
C ASP A 189 -10.91 9.30 -13.72
N TRP A 190 -10.64 8.25 -12.94
CA TRP A 190 -10.91 6.88 -13.36
C TRP A 190 -12.40 6.61 -13.57
N LEU A 191 -13.26 6.98 -12.61
CA LEU A 191 -14.70 6.95 -12.81
C LEU A 191 -15.10 7.75 -14.02
N GLY A 192 -14.45 8.89 -14.28
CA GLY A 192 -14.67 9.77 -15.41
C GLY A 192 -14.59 9.09 -16.78
N GLU A 193 -13.82 8.01 -16.89
CA GLU A 193 -13.49 7.35 -18.15
C GLU A 193 -14.19 6.00 -18.36
N LEU A 194 -14.70 5.39 -17.29
CA LEU A 194 -15.41 4.11 -17.35
C LEU A 194 -16.83 4.26 -17.91
N ASP A 195 -17.27 3.26 -18.66
CA ASP A 195 -18.65 3.10 -19.11
C ASP A 195 -19.42 2.21 -18.11
N SER A 196 -20.54 2.68 -17.57
CA SER A 196 -21.27 1.97 -16.50
C SER A 196 -21.93 0.67 -16.95
N GLU A 197 -22.16 0.47 -18.25
CA GLU A 197 -22.72 -0.78 -18.79
C GLU A 197 -21.61 -1.75 -19.20
N ARG A 198 -20.63 -1.28 -19.99
CA ARG A 198 -19.55 -2.12 -20.50
C ARG A 198 -18.58 -2.53 -19.38
N ASP A 199 -18.30 -1.60 -18.47
CA ASP A 199 -17.28 -1.75 -17.43
C ASP A 199 -17.92 -1.86 -16.04
N ALA A 200 -19.18 -2.34 -15.95
CA ALA A 200 -20.05 -2.28 -14.77
C ALA A 200 -19.38 -2.71 -13.44
N SER A 201 -18.70 -3.85 -13.42
CA SER A 201 -18.02 -4.34 -12.19
C SER A 201 -16.91 -3.39 -11.74
N LEU A 202 -16.10 -2.91 -12.69
CA LEU A 202 -15.01 -1.98 -12.40
C LEU A 202 -15.56 -0.61 -12.00
N TYR A 203 -16.60 -0.13 -12.70
CA TYR A 203 -17.30 1.11 -12.37
C TYR A 203 -17.81 1.09 -10.93
N GLY A 204 -18.48 0.01 -10.53
CA GLY A 204 -18.96 -0.19 -9.17
C GLY A 204 -17.84 -0.21 -8.13
N ALA A 205 -16.74 -0.92 -8.41
CA ALA A 205 -15.58 -0.98 -7.52
C ALA A 205 -14.93 0.41 -7.33
N VAL A 206 -14.67 1.14 -8.41
CA VAL A 206 -14.05 2.48 -8.35
C VAL A 206 -15.00 3.49 -7.66
N ALA A 207 -16.31 3.38 -7.89
CA ALA A 207 -17.32 4.18 -7.19
C ALA A 207 -17.32 3.90 -5.68
N ALA A 208 -17.22 2.63 -5.28
CA ALA A 208 -17.07 2.24 -3.89
C ALA A 208 -15.76 2.78 -3.29
N GLY A 209 -14.64 2.73 -4.02
CA GLY A 209 -13.37 3.31 -3.58
C GLY A 209 -13.46 4.80 -3.28
N LEU A 210 -14.17 5.56 -4.12
CA LEU A 210 -14.41 6.99 -3.89
C LEU A 210 -15.29 7.23 -2.65
N ALA A 211 -16.30 6.40 -2.41
CA ALA A 211 -17.13 6.49 -1.20
C ALA A 211 -16.34 6.10 0.06
N ASN A 212 -15.51 5.06 -0.03
CA ASN A 212 -14.68 4.56 1.06
C ASN A 212 -13.70 5.61 1.60
N GLN A 213 -13.25 6.56 0.76
CA GLN A 213 -12.42 7.68 1.22
C GLN A 213 -13.09 8.45 2.38
N VAL A 214 -14.39 8.75 2.24
CA VAL A 214 -15.17 9.48 3.26
C VAL A 214 -15.55 8.58 4.42
N LEU A 215 -15.98 7.35 4.13
CA LEU A 215 -16.42 6.41 5.17
C LEU A 215 -15.28 5.98 6.10
N GLY A 216 -14.06 5.87 5.57
CA GLY A 216 -12.85 5.51 6.33
C GLY A 216 -12.13 6.70 6.95
N ALA A 217 -12.59 7.94 6.74
CA ALA A 217 -11.89 9.13 7.20
C ALA A 217 -11.95 9.30 8.72
N ARG A 218 -10.81 9.62 9.35
CA ARG A 218 -10.72 9.96 10.78
C ARG A 218 -11.20 11.37 11.09
N ASP A 219 -11.10 12.27 10.11
CA ASP A 219 -11.64 13.62 10.18
C ASP A 219 -12.19 14.07 8.82
N MET A 220 -13.02 15.10 8.84
CA MET A 220 -13.70 15.61 7.64
C MET A 220 -12.94 16.78 7.02
N VAL A 221 -11.61 16.62 6.88
CA VAL A 221 -10.72 17.63 6.26
C VAL A 221 -9.98 17.01 5.09
N VAL A 222 -10.25 17.52 3.89
CA VAL A 222 -9.51 17.16 2.68
C VAL A 222 -8.19 17.93 2.64
N ARG A 223 -7.10 17.23 2.35
CA ARG A 223 -5.74 17.79 2.30
C ARG A 223 -5.15 17.60 0.91
N ASP A 224 -4.57 18.64 0.35
CA ASP A 224 -3.67 18.54 -0.79
C ASP A 224 -2.25 18.44 -0.25
N ILE A 225 -1.55 17.35 -0.54
CA ILE A 225 -0.25 17.05 0.05
C ILE A 225 0.79 16.75 -1.02
N GLU A 226 2.04 17.04 -0.69
CA GLU A 226 3.21 16.53 -1.37
C GLU A 226 4.10 15.80 -0.36
N ARG A 227 4.69 14.69 -0.78
CA ARG A 227 5.64 13.92 0.03
C ARG A 227 7.07 14.19 -0.40
N SER A 228 7.97 14.05 0.56
CA SER A 228 9.40 13.99 0.29
C SER A 228 9.74 12.59 -0.26
N PHE A 229 10.49 12.56 -1.36
CA PHE A 229 11.01 11.34 -1.97
C PHE A 229 12.52 11.49 -2.19
N PRO A 230 13.37 10.60 -1.64
CA PRO A 230 13.08 9.83 -0.44
C PRO A 230 12.83 10.74 0.77
N VAL A 231 12.22 10.20 1.82
CA VAL A 231 12.07 10.88 3.12
C VAL A 231 13.46 11.02 3.75
N GLY A 232 13.88 12.27 3.95
CA GLY A 232 15.08 12.62 4.71
C GLY A 232 14.77 13.20 6.09
N ALA A 233 15.72 13.93 6.69
CA ALA A 233 15.57 14.55 8.01
C ALA A 233 14.60 15.75 8.08
N GLY A 234 13.94 16.09 6.96
CA GLY A 234 12.98 17.20 6.87
C GLY A 234 11.54 16.77 7.14
N GLU A 235 10.59 17.66 6.84
CA GLU A 235 9.16 17.31 6.89
C GLU A 235 8.84 16.25 5.82
N PRO A 236 8.33 15.06 6.20
CA PRO A 236 8.05 13.98 5.26
C PRO A 236 6.83 14.27 4.37
N VAL A 237 5.92 15.12 4.84
CA VAL A 237 4.68 15.50 4.14
C VAL A 237 4.43 16.99 4.28
N GLU A 238 4.36 17.69 3.17
CA GLU A 238 3.96 19.09 3.11
C GLU A 238 2.48 19.19 2.75
N VAL A 239 1.68 19.89 3.56
CA VAL A 239 0.28 20.17 3.24
C VAL A 239 0.16 21.49 2.49
N LYS A 240 -0.08 21.42 1.17
CA LYS A 240 -0.24 22.59 0.31
C LYS A 240 -1.54 23.34 0.58
N LYS A 241 -2.64 22.61 0.77
CA LYS A 241 -3.99 23.16 0.97
C LYS A 241 -4.85 22.25 1.85
N LYS A 242 -5.85 22.85 2.48
CA LYS A 242 -6.86 22.14 3.28
C LYS A 242 -8.24 22.70 3.00
N TRP A 243 -9.24 21.82 3.02
CA TRP A 243 -10.64 22.19 2.92
C TRP A 243 -11.47 21.37 3.91
N PRO A 244 -12.46 21.96 4.58
CA PRO A 244 -13.55 21.17 5.14
C PRO A 244 -14.18 20.31 4.03
N LEU A 245 -14.54 19.06 4.34
CA LEU A 245 -15.12 18.13 3.37
C LEU A 245 -16.29 18.76 2.60
N LYS A 246 -17.18 19.47 3.28
CA LYS A 246 -18.34 20.15 2.67
C LYS A 246 -17.94 21.16 1.58
N ASP A 247 -16.82 21.85 1.75
CA ASP A 247 -16.36 22.84 0.77
C ASP A 247 -15.63 22.15 -0.38
N TYR A 248 -14.84 21.11 -0.11
CA TYR A 248 -14.25 20.28 -1.16
C TYR A 248 -15.30 19.54 -2.00
N ALA A 249 -16.35 19.03 -1.37
CA ALA A 249 -17.47 18.37 -2.05
C ALA A 249 -18.10 19.28 -3.09
N LYS A 250 -18.25 20.58 -2.80
CA LYS A 250 -18.74 21.57 -3.79
C LYS A 250 -17.79 21.75 -4.98
N ILE A 251 -16.48 21.64 -4.75
CA ILE A 251 -15.46 21.74 -5.81
C ILE A 251 -15.61 20.57 -6.79
N ILE A 252 -15.80 19.36 -6.29
CA ILE A 252 -15.91 18.15 -7.13
C ILE A 252 -17.35 17.85 -7.61
N ALA A 253 -18.37 18.52 -7.04
CA ALA A 253 -19.78 18.28 -7.36
C ALA A 253 -20.11 18.36 -8.86
N PRO A 254 -19.59 19.32 -9.66
CA PRO A 254 -19.85 19.34 -11.10
C PRO A 254 -19.40 18.05 -11.81
N ARG A 255 -18.23 17.51 -11.42
CA ARG A 255 -17.69 16.27 -11.98
C ARG A 255 -18.54 15.06 -11.57
N LEU A 256 -18.88 14.96 -10.30
CA LEU A 256 -19.74 13.89 -9.78
C LEU A 256 -21.12 13.89 -10.43
N ASN A 257 -21.72 15.06 -10.62
CA ASN A 257 -23.01 15.21 -11.31
C ASN A 257 -22.90 14.79 -12.79
N ALA A 258 -21.81 15.14 -13.46
CA ALA A 258 -21.58 14.71 -14.84
C ALA A 258 -21.38 13.19 -14.96
N ILE A 259 -20.67 12.57 -14.01
CA ILE A 259 -20.52 11.10 -13.92
C ILE A 259 -21.89 10.43 -13.65
N THR A 260 -22.71 11.01 -12.78
CA THR A 260 -24.05 10.49 -12.45
C THR A 260 -25.01 10.61 -13.63
N ALA A 261 -24.97 11.73 -14.38
CA ALA A 261 -25.89 11.98 -15.49
C ALA A 261 -25.73 11.00 -16.67
N ARG A 262 -24.56 10.36 -16.78
CA ARG A 262 -24.24 9.37 -17.80
C ARG A 262 -24.32 7.92 -17.28
N GLU A 263 -24.59 7.73 -15.99
CA GLU A 263 -24.76 6.42 -15.41
C GLU A 263 -26.02 5.77 -15.99
N THR A 264 -25.86 4.54 -16.47
CA THR A 264 -26.93 3.69 -16.96
C THR A 264 -26.90 2.35 -16.24
N GLY A 265 -28.02 1.62 -16.25
CA GLY A 265 -28.15 0.35 -15.50
C GLY A 265 -28.56 0.55 -14.03
N GLU A 266 -28.01 -0.26 -13.12
CA GLU A 266 -28.29 -0.17 -11.68
C GLU A 266 -27.46 1.00 -11.07
N PRO A 267 -28.12 2.01 -10.48
CA PRO A 267 -27.42 3.25 -10.13
C PRO A 267 -26.65 3.13 -8.80
N ILE A 268 -25.33 3.36 -8.83
CA ILE A 268 -24.46 3.45 -7.66
C ILE A 268 -24.09 4.89 -7.30
N MET A 269 -24.00 5.80 -8.29
CA MET A 269 -23.58 7.17 -8.05
C MET A 269 -24.48 7.98 -7.10
N PRO A 270 -25.82 7.77 -7.02
CA PRO A 270 -26.64 8.40 -5.98
C PRO A 270 -26.18 8.08 -4.56
N HIS A 271 -25.67 6.86 -4.32
CA HIS A 271 -25.10 6.49 -3.02
C HIS A 271 -23.80 7.24 -2.75
N VAL A 272 -22.94 7.38 -3.76
CA VAL A 272 -21.71 8.17 -3.68
C VAL A 272 -22.05 9.63 -3.37
N LEU A 273 -22.97 10.26 -4.10
CA LEU A 273 -23.40 11.65 -3.86
C LEU A 273 -23.88 11.87 -2.42
N LYS A 274 -24.66 10.92 -1.88
CA LYS A 274 -25.14 10.97 -0.49
C LYS A 274 -23.99 10.90 0.52
N VAL A 275 -23.03 9.97 0.32
CA VAL A 275 -21.84 9.85 1.18
C VAL A 275 -21.03 11.15 1.18
N TRP A 276 -20.93 11.81 0.03
CA TRP A 276 -20.25 13.09 -0.13
C TRP A 276 -21.08 14.31 0.32
N GLY A 277 -22.30 14.09 0.85
CA GLY A 277 -23.16 15.15 1.40
C GLY A 277 -23.70 16.12 0.35
N LEU A 278 -23.86 15.67 -0.89
CA LEU A 278 -24.35 16.47 -2.02
C LEU A 278 -25.86 16.36 -2.23
N ILE A 279 -26.50 15.34 -1.65
CA ILE A 279 -27.96 15.10 -1.66
C ILE A 279 -28.43 14.50 -0.34
#